data_AF-A0A210QKF4-F1
#
_entry.id   AF-A0A210QKF4-F1
#
_cell.length_a   1.000
_cell.length_b   1.000
_cell.length_c   1.000
_cell.angle_alpha   90.00
_cell.angle_beta   90.00
_cell.angle_gamma   90.00
#
_symmetry.space_group_name_H-M   'P 1'
#
loop_
_entity.id
_entity.type
_entity.pdbx_description
1 polymer ?
#
loop_
_entity_poly.entity_id
_entity_poly.type
_entity_poly.pdbx_seq_one_letter_code
_entity_poly.pdbx_strand_id
1 'polypeptide(L)'
;MKTTVSCILLFVHLAAPTIDMNMKEMVYIANELSPNECKMLSEALHRKTFQLWDPVSGAGNPDDTCLNILLRWDSTEGKGKTFNTLALRLSQIGRSDVADKISKEIYHEEAEAIHKNFLDDPFRSMIVTNSILLDDDQPSETVVKSNVKDNSLTTTGVMMIFIGATSFFILLAVSFRKCCPGCFCRTWRRLAPDTMVEVCNLCCGELRVCCVELGSDYRQFVVGAKPREEDVLTLLPDIEQSESVTVQHNAL
;
A
#
# COMPACT_ATOMS: atom_id res chain seq x y z
N MET A 1 8.74 8.29 21.62
CA MET A 1 7.58 7.44 21.27
C MET A 1 6.78 7.94 20.07
N LYS A 2 6.62 9.26 19.85
CA LYS A 2 5.84 9.79 18.71
C LYS A 2 6.50 9.53 17.34
N THR A 3 7.82 9.58 17.28
CA THR A 3 8.60 9.36 16.04
C THR A 3 8.61 7.92 15.55
N THR A 4 8.66 6.94 16.46
CA THR A 4 8.60 5.51 16.11
C THR A 4 7.23 5.12 15.56
N VAL A 5 6.14 5.69 16.09
CA VAL A 5 4.77 5.45 15.57
C VAL A 5 4.60 6.03 14.17
N SER A 6 5.15 7.21 13.89
CA SER A 6 5.11 7.85 12.56
C SER A 6 5.84 7.03 11.49
N CYS A 7 7.04 6.50 11.79
CA CYS A 7 7.77 5.65 10.85
C CYS A 7 7.07 4.31 10.56
N ILE A 8 6.41 3.70 11.57
CA ILE A 8 5.64 2.47 11.39
C ILE A 8 4.41 2.74 10.50
N LEU A 9 3.69 3.85 10.71
CA LEU A 9 2.56 4.24 9.87
C LEU A 9 2.97 4.49 8.41
N LEU A 10 4.14 5.10 8.18
CA LEU A 10 4.71 5.28 6.84
C LEU A 10 5.03 3.95 6.16
N PHE A 11 5.66 3.01 6.87
CA PHE A 11 5.97 1.69 6.32
C PHE A 11 4.72 0.86 6.01
N VAL A 12 3.69 0.95 6.85
CA VAL A 12 2.39 0.28 6.62
C VAL A 12 1.68 0.85 5.39
N HIS A 13 1.77 2.16 5.15
CA HIS A 13 1.21 2.77 3.94
C HIS A 13 1.98 2.43 2.66
N LEU A 14 3.30 2.24 2.75
CA LEU A 14 4.14 1.88 1.60
C LEU A 14 4.07 0.39 1.25
N ALA A 15 3.70 -0.46 2.19
CA ALA A 15 3.73 -1.91 2.04
C ALA A 15 2.37 -2.52 1.64
N ALA A 16 1.34 -1.73 1.32
CA ALA A 16 0.10 -2.29 0.76
C ALA A 16 0.42 -2.83 -0.65
N PRO A 17 0.51 -4.16 -0.85
CA PRO A 17 0.61 -4.70 -2.19
C PRO A 17 -0.78 -4.52 -2.79
N THR A 18 -0.95 -3.47 -3.57
CA THR A 18 -2.12 -3.34 -4.42
C THR A 18 -1.96 -4.39 -5.51
N ILE A 19 -2.67 -5.50 -5.35
CA ILE A 19 -2.90 -6.46 -6.44
C ILE A 19 -3.74 -5.69 -7.45
N ASP A 20 -3.08 -5.16 -8.48
CA ASP A 20 -3.73 -4.52 -9.61
C ASP A 20 -4.65 -5.54 -10.29
N MET A 21 -5.79 -5.07 -10.79
CA MET A 21 -6.73 -5.93 -11.50
C MET A 21 -6.10 -6.49 -12.77
N ASN A 22 -6.35 -7.76 -13.05
CA ASN A 22 -5.82 -8.39 -14.26
C ASN A 22 -6.61 -7.91 -15.49
N MET A 23 -5.90 -7.51 -16.55
CA MET A 23 -6.51 -7.13 -17.83
C MET A 23 -7.44 -8.22 -18.38
N LYS A 24 -7.07 -9.50 -18.19
CA LYS A 24 -7.88 -10.63 -18.66
C LYS A 24 -9.26 -10.68 -17.99
N GLU A 25 -9.31 -10.40 -16.69
CA GLU A 25 -10.56 -10.36 -15.91
C GLU A 25 -11.46 -9.24 -16.43
N MET A 26 -10.91 -8.04 -16.65
CA MET A 26 -11.67 -6.91 -17.19
C MET A 26 -12.28 -7.21 -18.57
N VAL A 27 -11.53 -7.87 -19.45
CA VAL A 27 -12.04 -8.30 -20.76
C VAL A 27 -13.16 -9.34 -20.60
N TYR A 28 -13.00 -10.28 -19.67
CA TYR A 28 -14.02 -11.28 -19.38
C TYR A 28 -15.33 -10.63 -18.90
N ILE A 29 -15.25 -9.71 -17.93
CA ILE A 29 -16.41 -8.93 -17.44
C ILE A 29 -17.07 -8.17 -18.58
N ALA A 30 -16.28 -7.50 -19.41
CA ALA A 30 -16.78 -6.69 -20.51
C ALA A 30 -17.54 -7.50 -21.56
N ASN A 31 -17.27 -8.80 -21.68
CA ASN A 31 -17.96 -9.70 -22.62
C ASN A 31 -19.25 -10.31 -22.03
N GLU A 32 -19.34 -10.46 -20.71
CA GLU A 32 -20.49 -11.08 -20.02
C GLU A 32 -21.59 -10.08 -19.64
N LEU A 33 -21.28 -8.78 -19.65
CA LEU A 33 -22.23 -7.73 -19.33
C LEU A 33 -22.82 -7.12 -20.61
N SER A 34 -24.14 -6.92 -20.61
CA SER A 34 -24.78 -6.09 -21.61
C SER A 34 -24.35 -4.62 -21.45
N PRO A 35 -24.47 -3.80 -22.51
CA PRO A 35 -24.11 -2.38 -22.45
C PRO A 35 -24.82 -1.61 -21.32
N ASN A 36 -26.08 -1.95 -21.02
CA ASN A 36 -26.85 -1.31 -19.96
C ASN A 36 -26.33 -1.71 -18.57
N GLU A 37 -26.08 -3.00 -18.35
CA GLU A 37 -25.51 -3.49 -17.09
C GLU A 37 -24.12 -2.93 -16.83
N CYS A 38 -23.31 -2.74 -17.89
CA CYS A 38 -22.00 -2.14 -17.74
C CYS A 38 -22.07 -0.66 -17.30
N LYS A 39 -23.07 0.10 -17.76
CA LYS A 39 -23.30 1.46 -17.27
C LYS A 39 -23.75 1.47 -15.82
N MET A 40 -24.61 0.53 -15.42
CA MET A 40 -24.98 0.35 -14.02
C MET A 40 -23.77 -0.03 -13.17
N LEU A 41 -22.92 -0.95 -13.65
CA LEU A 41 -21.69 -1.31 -12.96
C LEU A 41 -20.77 -0.09 -12.79
N SER A 42 -20.58 0.69 -13.85
CA SER A 42 -19.77 1.91 -13.82
C SER A 42 -20.27 2.89 -12.76
N GLU A 43 -21.55 3.23 -12.77
CA GLU A 43 -22.12 4.15 -11.77
C GLU A 43 -22.01 3.55 -10.34
N ALA A 44 -22.18 2.24 -10.19
CA ALA A 44 -21.97 1.56 -8.91
C ALA A 44 -20.51 1.62 -8.43
N LEU A 45 -19.54 1.55 -9.34
CA LEU A 45 -18.11 1.62 -9.05
C LEU A 45 -17.66 3.02 -8.59
N HIS A 46 -18.32 4.08 -9.07
CA HIS A 46 -18.05 5.46 -8.62
C HIS A 46 -18.60 5.74 -7.20
N ARG A 47 -19.59 4.95 -6.74
CA ARG A 47 -20.14 5.11 -5.38
C ARG A 47 -19.16 4.56 -4.35
N LYS A 48 -18.84 5.36 -3.34
CA LYS A 48 -17.93 4.99 -2.23
C LYS A 48 -18.63 4.28 -1.06
N THR A 49 -19.97 4.25 -1.04
CA THR A 49 -20.76 3.65 0.04
C THR A 49 -20.77 2.13 -0.06
N PHE A 50 -20.73 1.43 1.08
CA PHE A 50 -20.77 -0.04 1.06
C PHE A 50 -22.08 -0.57 0.42
N GLN A 51 -23.22 0.02 0.78
CA GLN A 51 -24.53 -0.31 0.22
C GLN A 51 -24.95 0.68 -0.88
N LEU A 52 -25.55 0.14 -1.95
CA LEU A 52 -26.28 0.89 -2.97
C LEU A 52 -27.75 0.95 -2.56
N TRP A 53 -28.16 2.07 -1.97
CA TRP A 53 -29.54 2.26 -1.53
C TRP A 53 -30.45 2.72 -2.67
N ASP A 54 -29.89 3.39 -3.67
CA ASP A 54 -30.65 3.93 -4.80
C ASP A 54 -30.49 3.05 -6.04
N PRO A 55 -31.55 2.90 -6.84
CA PRO A 55 -31.44 2.28 -8.15
C PRO A 55 -30.46 3.06 -9.01
N VAL A 56 -29.53 2.32 -9.60
CA VAL A 56 -28.48 2.85 -10.46
C VAL A 56 -29.08 3.08 -11.84
N SER A 57 -29.05 4.32 -12.32
CA SER A 57 -29.78 4.69 -13.55
C SER A 57 -28.96 4.51 -14.84
N GLY A 58 -27.69 4.11 -14.72
CA GLY A 58 -26.86 3.77 -15.88
C GLY A 58 -26.57 4.98 -16.75
N ALA A 59 -26.38 6.16 -16.14
CA ALA A 59 -26.06 7.38 -16.85
C ALA A 59 -24.62 7.31 -17.38
N GLY A 60 -24.46 7.09 -18.69
CA GLY A 60 -23.15 7.02 -19.33
C GLY A 60 -23.25 7.21 -20.84
N ASN A 61 -22.14 7.65 -21.44
CA ASN A 61 -22.04 7.89 -22.88
C ASN A 61 -22.45 6.62 -23.67
N PRO A 62 -23.27 6.75 -24.71
CA PRO A 62 -23.70 5.60 -25.52
C PRO A 62 -22.56 4.96 -26.33
N ASP A 63 -21.50 5.71 -26.60
CA ASP A 63 -20.42 5.29 -27.51
C ASP A 63 -19.24 4.60 -26.79
N ASP A 64 -19.19 4.66 -25.46
CA ASP A 64 -18.11 4.02 -24.69
C ASP A 64 -18.35 2.50 -24.58
N THR A 65 -17.37 1.70 -25.01
CA THR A 65 -17.40 0.24 -24.82
C THR A 65 -17.22 -0.12 -23.34
N CYS A 66 -17.80 -1.25 -22.91
CA CYS A 66 -17.71 -1.66 -21.51
C CYS A 66 -16.26 -1.78 -21.02
N LEU A 67 -15.39 -2.35 -21.86
CA LEU A 67 -13.96 -2.44 -21.56
C LEU A 67 -13.32 -1.06 -21.36
N ASN A 68 -13.62 -0.08 -22.21
CA ASN A 68 -13.08 1.28 -22.06
C ASN A 68 -13.54 1.95 -20.77
N ILE A 69 -14.79 1.69 -20.35
CA ILE A 69 -15.33 2.22 -19.09
C ILE A 69 -14.57 1.64 -17.89
N LEU A 70 -14.35 0.31 -17.89
CA LEU A 70 -13.61 -0.38 -16.83
C LEU A 70 -12.14 0.05 -16.78
N LEU A 71 -11.48 0.19 -17.93
CA LEU A 71 -10.09 0.67 -18.00
C LEU A 71 -9.95 2.11 -17.50
N ARG A 72 -10.90 2.98 -17.87
CA ARG A 72 -10.93 4.36 -17.39
C ARG A 72 -11.09 4.40 -15.87
N TRP A 73 -12.01 3.60 -15.34
CA TRP A 73 -12.18 3.45 -13.89
C TRP A 73 -10.89 2.95 -13.22
N ASP A 74 -10.28 1.88 -13.71
CA ASP A 74 -9.03 1.31 -13.16
C ASP A 74 -7.88 2.33 -13.13
N SER A 75 -7.73 3.10 -14.22
CA SER A 75 -6.70 4.15 -14.31
C SER A 75 -6.91 5.34 -13.37
N THR A 76 -8.13 5.53 -12.83
CA THR A 76 -8.52 6.69 -12.03
C THR A 76 -8.88 6.29 -10.61
N GLU A 77 -10.13 5.90 -10.38
CA GLU A 77 -10.69 5.59 -9.06
C GLU A 77 -10.44 4.15 -8.59
N GLY A 78 -10.23 3.25 -9.55
CA GLY A 78 -9.95 1.84 -9.35
C GLY A 78 -8.49 1.56 -8.98
N LYS A 79 -7.61 2.57 -9.06
CA LYS A 79 -6.19 2.37 -8.76
C LYS A 79 -5.99 1.88 -7.33
N GLY A 80 -5.41 0.69 -7.19
CA GLY A 80 -5.20 0.03 -5.91
C GLY A 80 -6.44 -0.62 -5.30
N LYS A 81 -7.53 -0.74 -6.06
CA LYS A 81 -8.67 -1.58 -5.70
C LYS A 81 -8.43 -3.01 -6.16
N THR A 82 -8.85 -3.95 -5.33
CA THR A 82 -8.81 -5.38 -5.66
C THR A 82 -10.08 -5.80 -6.40
N PHE A 83 -10.01 -6.93 -7.11
CA PHE A 83 -11.15 -7.54 -7.81
C PHE A 83 -12.39 -7.71 -6.92
N ASN A 84 -12.19 -7.87 -5.60
CA ASN A 84 -13.27 -7.96 -4.61
C ASN A 84 -14.24 -6.78 -4.66
N THR A 85 -13.73 -5.56 -4.93
CA THR A 85 -14.58 -4.37 -5.06
C THR A 85 -15.53 -4.51 -6.24
N LEU A 86 -15.00 -5.06 -7.34
CA LEU A 86 -15.74 -5.22 -8.57
C LEU A 86 -16.75 -6.37 -8.47
N ALA A 87 -16.36 -7.50 -7.87
CA ALA A 87 -17.26 -8.61 -7.55
C ALA A 87 -18.42 -8.17 -6.64
N LEU A 88 -18.12 -7.35 -5.62
CA LEU A 88 -19.14 -6.78 -4.75
C LEU A 88 -20.14 -5.92 -5.54
N ARG A 89 -19.66 -5.02 -6.41
CA ARG A 89 -20.55 -4.17 -7.22
C ARG A 89 -21.35 -4.95 -8.25
N LEU A 90 -20.76 -5.97 -8.88
CA LEU A 90 -21.46 -6.91 -9.76
C LEU A 90 -22.61 -7.61 -9.02
N SER A 91 -22.37 -8.09 -7.80
CA SER A 91 -23.42 -8.69 -6.98
C SER A 91 -24.54 -7.70 -6.65
N GLN A 92 -24.21 -6.44 -6.38
CA GLN A 92 -25.20 -5.40 -6.04
C GLN A 92 -26.08 -4.97 -7.21
N ILE A 93 -25.58 -5.04 -8.45
CA ILE A 93 -26.39 -4.79 -9.65
C ILE A 93 -27.18 -6.02 -10.11
N GLY A 94 -27.16 -7.12 -9.34
CA GLY A 94 -27.90 -8.34 -9.63
C GLY A 94 -27.15 -9.34 -10.52
N ARG A 95 -25.85 -9.13 -10.79
CA ARG A 95 -24.98 -10.03 -11.56
C ARG A 95 -24.03 -10.82 -10.67
N SER A 96 -24.61 -11.49 -9.66
CA SER A 96 -23.85 -12.39 -8.78
C SER A 96 -23.30 -13.60 -9.53
N ASP A 97 -23.94 -14.02 -10.62
CA ASP A 97 -23.47 -15.08 -11.53
C ASP A 97 -22.06 -14.78 -12.07
N VAL A 98 -21.84 -13.55 -12.55
CA VAL A 98 -20.56 -13.11 -13.10
C VAL A 98 -19.54 -12.93 -11.97
N ALA A 99 -19.96 -12.35 -10.85
CA ALA A 99 -19.12 -12.15 -9.67
C ALA A 99 -18.56 -13.48 -9.13
N ASP A 100 -19.40 -14.51 -9.01
CA ASP A 100 -19.02 -15.83 -8.52
C ASP A 100 -18.07 -16.54 -9.49
N LYS A 101 -18.33 -16.45 -10.80
CA LYS A 101 -17.49 -17.07 -11.82
C LYS A 101 -16.09 -16.46 -11.86
N ILE A 102 -15.99 -15.13 -11.82
CA ILE A 102 -14.69 -14.43 -11.77
C ILE A 102 -13.95 -14.77 -10.49
N SER A 103 -14.63 -14.74 -9.34
CA SER A 103 -14.01 -15.09 -8.07
C SER A 103 -13.42 -16.51 -8.13
N LYS A 104 -14.18 -17.46 -8.69
CA LYS A 104 -13.71 -18.83 -8.86
C LYS A 104 -12.49 -18.95 -9.79
N GLU A 105 -12.49 -18.22 -10.91
CA GLU A 105 -11.37 -18.22 -11.87
C GLU A 105 -10.11 -17.63 -11.25
N ILE A 106 -10.22 -16.48 -10.55
CA ILE A 106 -9.10 -15.81 -9.88
C ILE A 106 -8.53 -16.70 -8.77
N TYR A 107 -9.37 -17.22 -7.88
CA TYR A 107 -8.91 -18.09 -6.80
C TYR A 107 -8.31 -19.39 -7.34
N HIS A 108 -8.77 -19.87 -8.49
CA HIS A 108 -8.17 -21.05 -9.11
C HIS A 108 -6.77 -20.75 -9.68
N GLU A 109 -6.61 -19.64 -10.41
CA GLU A 109 -5.31 -19.21 -10.94
C GLU A 109 -4.32 -18.93 -9.80
N GLU A 110 -4.77 -18.28 -8.72
CA GLU A 110 -3.94 -18.01 -7.55
C GLU A 110 -3.56 -19.32 -6.84
N ALA A 111 -4.50 -20.25 -6.66
CA ALA A 111 -4.23 -21.55 -6.07
C ALA A 111 -3.24 -22.38 -6.92
N GLU A 112 -3.38 -22.36 -8.24
CA GLU A 112 -2.46 -23.04 -9.17
C GLU A 112 -1.07 -22.40 -9.15
N ALA A 113 -1.00 -21.07 -9.11
CA ALA A 113 0.27 -20.34 -8.97
C ALA A 113 0.95 -20.68 -7.65
N ILE A 114 0.21 -20.74 -6.54
CA ILE A 114 0.73 -21.19 -5.25
C ILE A 114 1.21 -22.64 -5.35
N HIS A 115 0.43 -23.53 -5.98
CA HIS A 115 0.80 -24.93 -6.14
C HIS A 115 2.11 -25.08 -6.92
N LYS A 116 2.23 -24.41 -8.06
CA LYS A 116 3.42 -24.44 -8.90
C LYS A 116 4.64 -23.84 -8.20
N ASN A 117 4.48 -22.72 -7.49
CA ASN A 117 5.59 -22.01 -6.88
C ASN A 117 6.05 -22.61 -5.55
N PHE A 118 5.15 -23.26 -4.80
CA PHE A 118 5.46 -23.76 -3.45
C PHE A 118 5.37 -25.29 -3.32
N LEU A 119 4.51 -25.97 -4.08
CA LEU A 119 4.26 -27.41 -3.95
C LEU A 119 5.02 -28.25 -4.97
N ASP A 120 5.27 -27.71 -6.16
CA ASP A 120 6.12 -28.32 -7.21
C ASP A 120 7.59 -27.92 -7.11
N ASP A 121 8.00 -27.32 -5.99
CA ASP A 121 9.38 -26.94 -5.74
C ASP A 121 10.30 -28.18 -5.83
N PRO A 122 11.30 -28.23 -6.75
CA PRO A 122 12.23 -29.35 -6.87
C PRO A 122 12.97 -29.64 -5.56
N PHE A 123 13.10 -28.64 -4.67
CA PHE A 123 13.70 -28.81 -3.35
C PHE A 123 12.77 -29.47 -2.34
N ARG A 124 11.47 -29.67 -2.62
CA ARG A 124 10.55 -30.42 -1.76
C ARG A 124 11.01 -31.85 -1.52
N SER A 125 11.61 -32.48 -2.54
CA SER A 125 12.24 -33.80 -2.44
C SER A 125 13.56 -33.80 -1.64
N MET A 126 14.18 -32.62 -1.48
CA MET A 126 15.43 -32.42 -0.75
C MET A 126 15.19 -32.06 0.72
N ILE A 127 13.96 -31.69 1.08
CA ILE A 127 13.52 -31.61 2.48
C ILE A 127 13.40 -33.04 2.98
N VAL A 128 14.43 -33.51 3.68
CA VAL A 128 14.46 -34.83 4.35
C VAL A 128 13.23 -34.94 5.23
N THR A 129 12.23 -35.69 4.76
CA THR A 129 10.94 -35.88 5.43
C THR A 129 11.03 -36.92 6.56
N ASN A 130 12.25 -37.33 6.92
CA ASN A 130 12.54 -38.04 8.16
C ASN A 130 12.39 -37.07 9.34
N SER A 131 11.19 -36.50 9.47
CA SER A 131 10.71 -36.06 10.76
C SER A 131 10.64 -37.31 11.61
N ILE A 132 11.51 -37.36 12.62
CA ILE A 132 11.64 -38.41 13.64
C ILE A 132 10.34 -38.65 14.46
N LEU A 133 9.24 -38.00 14.07
CA LEU A 133 7.93 -37.96 14.74
C LEU A 133 6.80 -38.58 13.91
N LEU A 134 7.06 -39.10 12.72
CA LEU A 134 6.09 -39.90 11.96
C LEU A 134 6.63 -41.31 11.80
N ASP A 135 6.73 -42.01 12.93
CA ASP A 135 6.70 -43.46 12.89
C ASP A 135 5.27 -43.91 12.58
N ASP A 136 5.24 -44.91 11.72
CA ASP A 136 4.15 -45.56 11.03
C ASP A 136 3.15 -46.21 12.01
N ASP A 137 1.88 -45.79 11.97
CA ASP A 137 0.79 -46.61 12.51
C ASP A 137 -0.39 -46.61 11.52
N GLN A 138 -0.73 -47.83 11.12
CA GLN A 138 -1.77 -48.22 10.16
C GLN A 138 -3.20 -47.73 10.51
N PRO A 139 -4.14 -47.78 9.54
CA PRO A 139 -5.40 -47.05 9.60
C PRO A 139 -6.46 -47.75 10.46
N SER A 140 -6.91 -47.07 11.52
CA SER A 140 -8.20 -47.30 12.16
C SER A 140 -9.12 -46.12 11.81
N GLU A 141 -10.18 -46.38 11.06
CA GLU A 141 -11.30 -45.46 10.85
C GLU A 141 -11.92 -45.07 12.19
N THR A 142 -11.47 -43.95 12.74
CA THR A 142 -12.26 -43.18 13.70
C THR A 142 -12.08 -41.72 13.36
N VAL A 143 -13.22 -41.02 13.19
CA VAL A 143 -13.34 -39.59 12.91
C VAL A 143 -12.47 -38.78 13.88
N VAL A 144 -11.26 -38.40 13.45
CA VAL A 144 -10.37 -37.54 14.22
C VAL A 144 -10.72 -36.09 13.92
N LYS A 145 -11.27 -35.43 14.93
CA LYS A 145 -11.40 -33.97 15.03
C LYS A 145 -9.98 -33.39 14.87
N SER A 146 -9.69 -32.74 13.74
CA SER A 146 -8.41 -32.11 13.49
C SER A 146 -8.22 -30.93 14.45
N ASN A 147 -7.53 -31.20 15.56
CA ASN A 147 -6.96 -30.17 16.40
C ASN A 147 -5.76 -29.61 15.62
N VAL A 148 -6.01 -28.60 14.80
CA VAL A 148 -4.98 -27.80 14.13
C VAL A 148 -4.14 -27.18 15.24
N LYS A 149 -3.00 -27.80 15.52
CA LYS A 149 -2.02 -27.26 16.44
C LYS A 149 -1.21 -26.25 15.64
N ASP A 150 -1.61 -24.99 15.74
CA ASP A 150 -1.01 -23.88 15.01
C ASP A 150 0.51 -23.90 15.15
N ASN A 151 1.20 -23.96 14.02
CA ASN A 151 2.67 -23.97 13.91
C ASN A 151 3.25 -22.58 14.20
N SER A 152 2.88 -21.96 15.35
CA SER A 152 3.18 -20.56 15.69
C SER A 152 4.67 -20.22 15.68
N LEU A 153 5.55 -21.22 15.69
CA LEU A 153 6.99 -21.07 15.73
C LEU A 153 7.58 -20.51 14.43
N THR A 154 6.97 -20.76 13.27
CA THR A 154 7.47 -20.22 11.98
C THR A 154 7.07 -18.76 11.79
N THR A 155 5.87 -18.37 12.22
CA THR A 155 5.41 -16.98 12.14
C THR A 155 6.22 -16.05 13.06
N THR A 156 6.58 -16.51 14.26
CA THR A 156 7.43 -15.72 15.18
C THR A 156 8.84 -15.51 14.64
N GLY A 157 9.42 -16.52 13.98
CA GLY A 157 10.75 -16.41 13.38
C GLY A 157 10.81 -15.37 12.26
N VAL A 158 9.82 -15.35 11.37
CA VAL A 158 9.74 -14.38 10.27
C VAL A 158 9.61 -12.96 10.81
N MET A 159 8.78 -12.74 11.83
CA MET A 159 8.62 -11.42 12.46
C MET A 159 9.92 -10.90 13.08
N MET A 160 10.71 -11.78 13.72
CA MET A 160 12.01 -11.41 14.30
C MET A 160 13.01 -10.95 13.23
N ILE A 161 13.01 -11.59 12.06
CA ILE A 161 13.89 -11.20 10.93
C ILE A 161 13.52 -9.81 10.43
N PHE A 162 12.23 -9.52 10.25
CA PHE A 162 11.78 -8.18 9.83
C PHE A 162 12.11 -7.10 10.86
N ILE A 163 11.94 -7.38 12.16
CA ILE A 163 12.32 -6.46 13.24
C ILE A 163 13.84 -6.23 13.25
N GLY A 164 14.63 -7.29 13.07
CA GLY A 164 16.09 -7.21 12.98
C GLY A 164 16.54 -6.35 11.79
N ALA A 165 16.01 -6.63 10.59
CA ALA A 165 16.36 -5.90 9.38
C ALA A 165 15.99 -4.41 9.47
N THR A 166 14.77 -4.10 9.92
CA THR A 166 14.33 -2.70 10.09
C THR A 166 15.18 -1.96 11.12
N SER A 167 15.51 -2.58 12.25
CA SER A 167 16.41 -1.99 13.25
C SER A 167 17.81 -1.72 12.69
N PHE A 168 18.35 -2.63 11.88
CA PHE A 168 19.65 -2.49 11.25
C PHE A 168 19.69 -1.34 10.23
N PHE A 169 18.65 -1.19 9.40
CA PHE A 169 18.54 -0.07 8.46
C PHE A 169 18.41 1.27 9.19
N ILE A 170 17.68 1.33 10.31
CA ILE A 170 17.59 2.54 11.13
C ILE A 170 18.96 2.88 11.72
N LEU A 171 19.69 1.89 12.26
CA LEU A 171 21.02 2.10 12.82
C LEU A 171 22.03 2.53 11.76
N LEU A 172 21.98 1.95 10.56
CA LEU A 172 22.77 2.41 9.43
C LEU A 172 22.45 3.85 9.08
N ALA A 173 21.16 4.21 8.93
CA ALA A 173 20.75 5.58 8.61
C ALA A 173 21.21 6.59 9.68
N VAL A 174 21.12 6.25 10.96
CA VAL A 174 21.61 7.09 12.08
C VAL A 174 23.13 7.20 12.06
N SER A 175 23.84 6.09 11.82
CA SER A 175 25.30 6.05 11.74
C SER A 175 25.81 6.87 10.57
N PHE A 176 25.16 6.79 9.40
CA PHE A 176 25.48 7.61 8.24
C PHE A 176 25.21 9.10 8.49
N ARG A 177 24.13 9.45 9.19
CA ARG A 177 23.86 10.84 9.62
C ARG A 177 24.92 11.38 10.57
N LYS A 178 25.47 10.54 11.45
CA LYS A 178 26.52 10.92 12.42
C LYS A 178 27.91 10.99 11.79
N CYS A 179 28.25 10.06 10.90
CA CYS A 179 29.60 9.97 10.32
C CYS A 179 29.86 11.00 9.23
N CYS A 180 28.88 11.35 8.38
CA CYS A 180 29.09 12.33 7.29
C CYS A 180 27.76 12.97 6.85
N PRO A 181 27.31 14.07 7.49
CA PRO A 181 26.07 14.76 7.09
C PRO A 181 26.11 15.33 5.66
N GLY A 182 27.30 15.48 5.05
CA GLY A 182 27.46 16.03 3.69
C GLY A 182 27.69 15.00 2.57
N CYS A 183 28.19 13.79 2.85
CA CYS A 183 28.57 12.85 1.79
C CYS A 183 27.38 12.09 1.21
N PHE A 184 26.40 11.71 2.05
CA PHE A 184 25.27 10.90 1.58
C PHE A 184 24.39 11.67 0.59
N CYS A 185 24.07 12.94 0.88
CA CYS A 185 23.27 13.78 -0.02
C CYS A 185 23.95 14.01 -1.38
N ARG A 186 25.29 14.04 -1.46
CA ARG A 186 26.01 14.20 -2.74
C ARG A 186 26.00 12.94 -3.59
N THR A 187 26.18 11.77 -2.96
CA THR A 187 26.21 10.50 -3.71
C THR A 187 24.81 10.06 -4.13
N TRP A 188 23.80 10.24 -3.26
CA TRP A 188 22.41 9.87 -3.57
C TRP A 188 21.80 10.76 -4.65
N ARG A 189 22.10 12.06 -4.65
CA ARG A 189 21.67 13.00 -5.70
C ARG A 189 22.28 12.70 -7.08
N ARG A 190 23.32 11.86 -7.16
CA ARG A 190 23.91 11.42 -8.44
C ARG A 190 23.30 10.13 -8.99
N LEU A 191 22.65 9.31 -8.17
CA LEU A 191 22.07 8.03 -8.60
C LEU A 191 20.54 8.03 -8.61
N ALA A 192 19.89 8.95 -7.90
CA ALA A 192 18.44 8.97 -7.80
C ALA A 192 17.79 9.70 -8.99
N PRO A 193 16.67 9.19 -9.53
CA PRO A 193 15.84 9.91 -10.50
C PRO A 193 15.25 11.18 -9.88
N ASP A 194 15.01 12.21 -10.70
CA ASP A 194 14.67 13.57 -10.26
C ASP A 194 13.45 13.64 -9.30
N THR A 195 12.49 12.74 -9.48
CA THR A 195 11.30 12.63 -8.60
C THR A 195 11.65 12.26 -7.16
N MET A 196 12.69 11.45 -6.95
CA MET A 196 13.19 11.09 -5.61
C MET A 196 13.97 12.24 -4.97
N VAL A 197 14.54 13.15 -5.77
CA VAL A 197 15.30 14.30 -5.28
C VAL A 197 14.37 15.34 -4.66
N GLU A 198 13.20 15.59 -5.24
CA GLU A 198 12.17 16.48 -4.66
C GLU A 198 11.65 15.94 -3.32
N VAL A 199 11.30 14.66 -3.26
CA VAL A 199 10.86 14.01 -2.01
C VAL A 199 11.96 14.05 -0.95
N CYS A 200 13.22 13.86 -1.36
CA CYS A 200 14.35 13.95 -0.44
C CYS A 200 14.58 15.38 0.07
N ASN A 201 14.41 16.41 -0.76
CA ASN A 201 14.53 17.81 -0.33
C ASN A 201 13.40 18.18 0.64
N LEU A 202 12.17 17.72 0.39
CA LEU A 202 11.03 17.92 1.28
C LEU A 202 11.26 17.23 2.63
N CYS A 203 11.69 15.96 2.62
CA CYS A 203 12.04 15.22 3.84
C CYS A 203 13.20 15.87 4.59
N CYS A 204 14.24 16.35 3.91
CA CYS A 204 15.38 17.02 4.55
C CYS A 204 15.01 18.39 5.13
N GLY A 205 14.07 19.12 4.52
CA GLY A 205 13.53 20.38 5.06
C GLY A 205 12.82 20.15 6.39
N GLU A 206 11.88 19.22 6.41
CA GLU A 206 11.11 18.84 7.61
C GLU A 206 12.00 18.23 8.71
N LEU A 207 12.97 17.40 8.33
CA LEU A 207 13.93 16.82 9.28
C LEU A 207 14.83 17.90 9.91
N ARG A 208 15.14 18.98 9.19
CA ARG A 208 15.96 20.09 9.74
C ARG A 208 15.20 20.83 10.83
N VAL A 209 13.91 21.11 10.61
CA VAL A 209 13.02 21.73 11.61
C VAL A 209 12.91 20.82 12.85
N CYS A 210 12.65 19.53 12.64
CA CYS A 210 12.62 18.53 13.71
C CYS A 210 13.95 18.45 14.50
N CYS A 211 15.11 18.51 13.84
CA CYS A 211 16.41 18.46 14.52
C CYS A 211 16.70 19.71 15.37
N VAL A 212 16.23 20.88 14.93
CA VAL A 212 16.38 22.13 15.69
C VAL A 212 15.50 22.11 16.93
N GLU A 213 14.25 21.68 16.82
CA GLU A 213 13.35 21.52 17.96
C GLU A 213 13.88 20.50 18.97
N LEU A 214 14.30 19.31 18.53
CA LEU A 214 14.88 18.29 19.41
C LEU A 214 16.19 18.75 20.08
N GLY A 215 16.99 19.56 19.38
CA GLY A 215 18.21 20.15 19.94
C GLY A 215 17.92 21.20 21.00
N SER A 216 16.84 21.96 20.83
CA SER A 216 16.35 22.92 21.82
C SER A 216 15.84 22.22 23.07
N ASP A 217 14.97 21.22 22.91
CA ASP A 217 14.41 20.44 24.01
C ASP A 217 15.50 19.71 24.79
N TYR A 218 16.45 19.08 24.09
CA TYR A 218 17.55 18.37 24.75
C TYR A 218 18.41 19.32 25.60
N ARG A 219 18.72 20.53 25.11
CA ARG A 219 19.49 21.52 25.90
C ARG A 219 18.72 21.99 27.13
N GLN A 220 17.41 22.20 26.99
CA GLN A 220 16.58 22.64 28.11
C GLN A 220 16.44 21.55 29.18
N PHE A 221 16.20 20.30 28.78
CA PHE A 221 15.97 19.19 29.70
C PHE A 221 17.24 18.59 30.31
N VAL A 222 18.36 18.58 29.58
CA VAL A 222 19.59 17.90 30.03
C VAL A 222 20.64 18.87 30.55
N VAL A 223 20.76 20.06 29.96
CA VAL A 223 21.79 21.05 30.32
C VAL A 223 21.25 22.11 31.28
N GLY A 224 19.91 22.21 31.43
CA GLY A 224 19.27 23.24 32.26
C GLY A 224 19.49 24.66 31.73
N ALA A 225 19.97 24.80 30.49
CA ALA A 225 20.20 26.08 29.86
C ALA A 225 18.85 26.65 29.41
N LYS A 226 18.42 27.75 30.04
CA LYS A 226 17.31 28.55 29.52
C LYS A 226 17.72 29.15 28.17
N PRO A 227 16.93 29.00 27.10
CA PRO A 227 17.23 29.64 25.82
C PRO A 227 17.31 31.15 26.04
N ARG A 228 18.35 31.80 25.49
CA ARG A 228 18.39 33.27 25.44
C ARG A 228 17.36 33.72 24.41
N GLU A 229 16.54 34.68 24.81
CA GLU A 229 15.40 35.21 24.04
C GLU A 229 15.83 35.82 22.69
N GLU A 230 17.12 36.12 22.52
CA GLU A 230 17.72 36.73 21.32
C GLU A 230 17.85 35.76 20.12
N ASP A 231 17.87 34.43 20.33
CA ASP A 231 18.08 33.44 19.26
C ASP A 231 16.79 33.00 18.54
N VAL A 232 15.61 33.37 19.06
CA VAL A 232 14.30 32.98 18.48
C VAL A 232 13.90 33.90 17.32
N LEU A 233 14.38 35.15 17.30
CA LEU A 233 13.96 36.15 16.31
C LEU A 233 14.63 35.99 14.94
N THR A 234 15.67 35.16 14.81
CA THR A 234 16.40 34.94 13.54
C THR A 234 15.92 33.72 12.75
N LEU A 235 14.90 33.00 13.23
CA LEU A 235 14.39 31.77 12.62
C LEU A 235 13.01 31.89 11.98
N LEU A 236 12.38 33.08 12.00
CA LEU A 236 11.17 33.32 11.20
C LEU A 236 11.60 33.53 9.74
N PRO A 237 11.18 32.67 8.80
CA PRO A 237 11.37 32.96 7.39
C PRO A 237 10.53 34.18 7.01
N ASP A 238 11.12 35.11 6.26
CA ASP A 238 10.43 36.25 5.66
C ASP A 238 9.30 35.75 4.75
N ILE A 239 8.09 35.62 5.30
CA ILE A 239 6.84 35.43 4.56
C ILE A 239 6.17 36.80 4.48
N GLU A 240 6.74 37.71 3.70
CA GLU A 240 6.02 38.90 3.25
C GLU A 240 6.38 39.21 1.79
N GLN A 241 5.33 39.50 1.02
CA GLN A 241 5.28 40.00 -0.36
C GLN A 241 5.14 38.98 -1.51
N SER A 242 3.91 38.46 -1.67
CA SER A 242 3.33 38.28 -3.00
C SER A 242 1.83 38.60 -3.00
N GLU A 243 1.48 39.87 -2.81
CA GLU A 243 0.12 40.36 -3.07
C GLU A 243 0.20 41.69 -3.82
N SER A 244 0.24 41.65 -5.16
CA SER A 244 -0.30 42.67 -6.05
C SER A 244 -0.03 42.35 -7.51
N VAL A 245 -0.94 41.64 -8.19
CA VAL A 245 -1.06 41.73 -9.66
C VAL A 245 -2.54 41.87 -10.02
N THR A 246 -2.95 43.14 -10.07
CA THR A 246 -3.89 43.77 -11.03
C THR A 246 -5.03 42.93 -11.60
N VAL A 247 -6.24 43.19 -11.08
CA VAL A 247 -7.51 43.09 -11.81
C VAL A 247 -7.56 44.21 -12.84
N GLN A 248 -7.50 43.88 -14.13
CA GLN A 248 -7.87 44.80 -15.20
C GLN A 248 -9.34 44.56 -15.61
N HIS A 249 -10.12 45.62 -15.45
CA HIS A 249 -11.45 45.82 -16.01
C HIS A 249 -11.45 45.59 -17.54
N ASN A 250 -12.43 44.83 -18.03
CA ASN A 250 -12.98 45.03 -19.36
C ASN A 250 -14.48 45.25 -19.24
N ALA A 251 -14.91 46.47 -19.58
CA ALA A 251 -16.27 46.84 -19.87
C ALA A 251 -16.28 47.38 -21.30
N LEU A 252 -16.83 46.59 -22.24
CA LEU A 252 -17.62 47.01 -23.39
C LEU A 252 -18.06 45.77 -24.18
#